data_AF-A0A497LCJ8-F1
#
_entry.id   AF-A0A497LCJ8-F1
#
_cell.length_a   1.000
_cell.length_b   1.000
_cell.length_c   1.000
_cell.angle_alpha   90.00
_cell.angle_beta   90.00
_cell.angle_gamma   90.00
#
_symmetry.space_group_name_H-M   'P 1'
#
loop_
_entity.id
_entity.type
_entity.pdbx_description
1 polymer ?
#
loop_
_entity_poly.entity_id
_entity_poly.type
_entity_poly.pdbx_seq_one_letter_code
_entity_poly.pdbx_strand_id
1 'polypeptide(L)' 'VWRGEEEVVEYTGKVVNGLYATGISVSEIHNLHRMGPMLGGMLLSGKKVAEKIIQEVFKE' A
#
# COMPACT_ATOMS: atom_id res chain seq x y z
N VAL A 1 -14.08 -4.31 8.04
CA VAL A 1 -13.21 -5.35 7.43
C VAL A 1 -12.96 -5.02 5.97
N TRP A 2 -13.94 -5.19 5.08
CA TRP A 2 -13.82 -4.90 3.64
C TRP A 2 -13.27 -3.49 3.34
N ARG A 3 -13.80 -2.49 4.04
CA ARG A 3 -13.33 -1.09 3.96
C ARG A 3 -11.84 -0.93 4.27
N GLY A 4 -11.28 -1.70 5.20
CA GLY A 4 -9.84 -1.64 5.51
C GLY A 4 -8.96 -2.29 4.43
N GLU A 5 -9.44 -3.33 3.76
CA GLU A 5 -8.73 -3.92 2.61
C GLU A 5 -8.69 -2.97 1.41
N GLU A 6 -9.81 -2.30 1.13
CA GLU A 6 -9.89 -1.30 0.07
C GLU A 6 -9.00 -0.08 0.37
N GLU A 7 -9.14 0.51 1.56
CA GLU A 7 -8.39 1.69 1.98
C GLU A 7 -6.87 1.43 1.96
N VAL A 8 -6.40 0.26 2.43
CA VAL A 8 -4.97 -0.05 2.35
C VAL A 8 -4.49 -0.04 0.90
N VAL A 9 -5.19 -0.69 -0.02
CA VAL A 9 -4.77 -0.72 -1.43
C VAL A 9 -4.81 0.67 -2.05
N GLU A 10 -5.84 1.47 -1.74
CA GLU A 10 -6.01 2.83 -2.27
C GLU A 10 -4.86 3.76 -1.85
N TYR A 11 -4.56 3.82 -0.55
CA TYR A 11 -3.57 4.73 0.02
C TYR A 11 -2.12 4.24 -0.10
N THR A 12 -1.93 2.98 -0.50
CA THR A 12 -0.60 2.43 -0.77
C THR A 12 0.14 3.24 -1.83
N GLY A 13 1.37 3.64 -1.52
CA GLY A 13 2.18 4.43 -2.43
C GLY A 13 3.40 5.08 -1.80
N LYS A 14 3.87 6.12 -2.48
CA LYS A 14 5.04 6.90 -2.09
C LYS A 14 4.65 7.88 -0.98
N VAL A 15 5.34 7.79 0.16
CA VAL A 15 5.11 8.66 1.32
C VAL A 15 5.91 9.95 1.17
N VAL A 16 7.19 9.81 0.84
CA VAL A 16 8.13 10.90 0.51
C VAL A 16 9.09 10.44 -0.58
N ASN A 17 9.96 11.34 -1.07
CA ASN A 17 10.90 10.97 -2.11
C ASN A 17 11.81 9.80 -1.67
N GLY A 18 11.85 8.72 -2.47
CA GLY A 18 12.60 7.51 -2.15
C GLY A 18 11.99 6.56 -1.10
N LEU A 19 10.83 6.88 -0.51
CA LEU A 19 10.19 6.02 0.52
C LEU A 19 8.76 5.65 0.13
N TYR A 20 8.51 4.35 0.09
CA TYR A 20 7.20 3.75 -0.20
C TYR A 20 6.66 3.00 1.02
N ALA A 21 5.35 3.05 1.22
CA ALA A 21 4.64 2.29 2.23
C ALA A 21 3.64 1.32 1.58
N THR A 22 3.54 0.12 2.17
CA THR A 22 2.66 -0.97 1.72
C THR A 22 2.19 -1.81 2.91
N GLY A 23 1.12 -2.58 2.74
CA GLY A 23 0.55 -3.41 3.78
C GLY A 23 -0.04 -2.57 4.91
N ILE A 24 -0.03 -3.15 6.12
CA ILE A 24 -0.62 -2.50 7.31
C ILE A 24 0.08 -1.20 7.70
N SER A 25 1.33 -0.98 7.28
CA SER A 25 2.05 0.28 7.53
C SER A 25 1.32 1.50 6.93
N VAL A 26 0.58 1.30 5.84
CA VAL A 26 -0.23 2.35 5.19
C VAL A 26 -1.36 2.80 6.12
N SER A 27 -1.96 1.87 6.87
CA SER A 27 -3.03 2.19 7.82
C SER A 27 -2.54 3.08 8.95
N GLU A 28 -1.32 2.88 9.45
CA GLU A 28 -0.73 3.70 10.52
C GLU A 28 -0.42 5.13 10.03
N ILE A 29 0.07 5.27 8.81
CA ILE A 29 0.42 6.58 8.23
C ILE A 29 -0.83 7.42 7.97
N HIS A 30 -1.91 6.79 7.50
CA HIS A 30 -3.12 7.48 7.05
C HIS A 30 -4.30 7.36 8.01
N ASN A 31 -4.11 6.77 9.20
CA ASN A 31 -5.15 6.54 10.20
C ASN A 31 -6.38 5.79 9.63
N LEU A 32 -6.13 4.67 8.94
CA LEU A 32 -7.15 3.89 8.23
C LEU A 32 -7.71 2.74 9.07
N HIS A 33 -8.79 2.12 8.59
CA HIS A 33 -9.38 0.97 9.27
C HIS A 33 -8.47 -0.27 9.21
N ARG A 34 -8.40 -1.00 10.32
CA ARG A 34 -7.81 -2.34 10.39
C ARG A 34 -8.67 -3.39 9.69
N MET A 35 -8.04 -4.33 8.98
CA MET A 35 -8.73 -5.35 8.18
C MET A 35 -8.89 -6.73 8.84
N GLY A 36 -8.31 -6.95 10.03
CA GLY A 36 -8.37 -8.27 10.68
C GLY A 36 -7.51 -9.32 9.96
N PRO A 37 -7.77 -10.63 10.12
CA PRO A 37 -6.94 -11.71 9.58
C PRO A 37 -7.20 -11.96 8.08
N MET A 38 -7.21 -10.90 7.28
CA MET A 38 -7.40 -10.93 5.83
C MET A 38 -6.15 -10.40 5.12
N LEU A 39 -5.80 -11.01 3.99
CA LEU A 39 -4.54 -10.76 3.29
C LEU A 39 -4.71 -10.32 1.83
N GLY A 40 -5.94 -10.23 1.30
CA GLY A 40 -6.17 -9.87 -0.10
C GLY A 40 -5.68 -8.46 -0.41
N GLY A 41 -6.07 -7.49 0.41
CA GLY A 41 -5.59 -6.12 0.33
C GLY A 41 -4.08 -5.99 0.55
N MET A 42 -3.48 -6.87 1.36
CA MET A 42 -2.03 -6.88 1.60
C MET A 42 -1.25 -7.26 0.33
N LEU A 43 -1.68 -8.30 -0.37
CA LEU A 43 -1.04 -8.76 -1.60
C LEU A 43 -1.18 -7.72 -2.72
N LEU A 44 -2.36 -7.12 -2.87
CA LEU A 44 -2.62 -6.08 -3.87
C LEU A 44 -1.84 -4.79 -3.57
N SER A 45 -1.75 -4.41 -2.29
CA SER A 45 -0.90 -3.31 -1.83
C SER A 45 0.57 -3.55 -2.20
N GLY A 46 1.12 -4.72 -1.87
CA GLY A 46 2.51 -5.05 -2.20
C GLY A 46 2.80 -4.99 -3.69
N LYS A 47 1.91 -5.56 -4.51
CA LYS A 47 1.98 -5.50 -5.98
C LYS A 47 2.01 -4.06 -6.48
N LYS A 48 1.13 -3.19 -5.97
CA LYS A 48 1.04 -1.78 -6.37
C LYS A 48 2.34 -1.02 -6.09
N VAL A 49 2.99 -1.25 -4.95
CA VAL A 49 4.30 -0.62 -4.66
C VAL A 49 5.39 -1.17 -5.57
N ALA A 50 5.46 -2.49 -5.78
CA ALA A 50 6.44 -3.08 -6.67
C ALA A 50 6.35 -2.50 -8.09
N GLU A 51 5.13 -2.37 -8.64
CA GLU A 51 4.90 -1.75 -9.95
C GLU A 51 5.33 -0.27 -9.98
N LYS A 52 5.03 0.50 -8.93
CA LYS A 52 5.45 1.91 -8.83
C LYS A 52 6.96 2.06 -8.72
N ILE A 53 7.63 1.23 -7.93
CA ILE A 53 9.09 1.25 -7.79
C ILE A 53 9.74 0.87 -9.11
N ILE A 54 9.27 -0.17 -9.80
CA ILE A 54 9.78 -0.55 -11.12
C ILE A 54 9.62 0.62 -12.10
N GLN A 55 8.45 1.28 -12.10
CA GLN A 55 8.22 2.46 -12.93
C GLN A 55 9.14 3.63 -12.58
N GLU A 56 9.46 3.87 -11.31
CA GLU A 56 10.34 4.99 -10.91
C GLU A 56 11.82 4.69 -11.17
N VAL A 57 12.26 3.45 -10.97
CA VAL A 57 13.66 3.03 -11.14
C VAL A 57 14.02 2.81 -12.61
N PHE A 58 13.09 2.30 -13.41
CA PHE A 58 13.35 1.92 -14.81
C PHE A 58 12.69 2.83 -15.86
N LYS A 59 11.95 3.88 -15.46
CA LYS A 59 11.65 4.96 -16.41
C LYS A 59 12.87 5.88 -16.49
N GLU A 60 13.57 5.79 -17.62
CA GLU A 60 14.25 6.94 -18.23
C GLU A 60 13.23 8.00 -18.65
#